data_AF-A0A0R2TYK9-F1
#
_entry.id   AF-A0A0R2TYK9-F1
#
_cell.length_a   1.000
_cell.length_b   1.000
_cell.length_c   1.000
_cell.angle_alpha   90.00
_cell.angle_beta   90.00
_cell.angle_gamma   90.00
#
_symmetry.space_group_name_H-M   'P 1'
#
loop_
_entity.id
_entity.type
_entity.pdbx_description
1 polymer ?
#
loop_
_entity_poly.entity_id
_entity_poly.type
_entity_poly.pdbx_seq_one_letter_code
_entity_poly.pdbx_strand_id
1 'polypeptide(L)'
;LGFITITDVRVTGDLQQASIFYTVLGDNAARESTAAALNSAKGMLRSEVGRSLGLRITPSLEFFLDGMAESASAMNDLIEQMHKADAEVAKLRAGAKPVAENPYKNHDQG
;
A
#
# COMPACT_ATOMS: atom_id res chain seq x y z
N LEU A 1 5.11 -24.00 -11.36
CA LEU A 1 5.34 -22.57 -11.63
C LEU A 1 5.47 -22.40 -13.14
N GLY A 2 4.58 -21.62 -13.75
CA GLY A 2 4.65 -21.30 -15.19
C GLY A 2 5.66 -20.20 -15.47
N PHE A 3 5.87 -19.87 -16.75
CA PHE A 3 6.67 -18.70 -17.13
C PHE A 3 5.87 -17.43 -16.86
N ILE A 4 6.44 -16.53 -16.05
CA ILE A 4 5.81 -15.28 -15.61
C ILE A 4 6.48 -14.12 -16.32
N THR A 5 5.70 -13.20 -16.87
CA THR A 5 6.20 -11.93 -17.43
C THR A 5 5.57 -10.77 -16.70
N ILE A 6 6.38 -9.84 -16.20
CA ILE A 6 5.89 -8.57 -15.64
C ILE A 6 5.65 -7.61 -16.81
N THR A 7 4.43 -7.08 -16.92
CA THR A 7 4.03 -6.21 -18.03
C THR A 7 4.02 -4.74 -17.66
N ASP A 8 3.65 -4.41 -16.43
CA ASP A 8 3.60 -3.03 -15.92
C ASP A 8 3.79 -3.01 -14.39
N VAL A 9 4.26 -1.88 -13.86
CA VAL A 9 4.32 -1.63 -12.41
C VAL A 9 3.87 -0.20 -12.13
N ARG A 10 2.85 -0.04 -11.29
CA ARG A 10 2.33 1.26 -10.87
C ARG A 10 2.59 1.47 -9.40
N VAL A 11 3.15 2.62 -9.04
CA VAL A 11 3.48 2.97 -7.67
C VAL A 11 2.69 4.21 -7.28
N THR A 12 2.14 4.22 -6.06
CA THR A 12 1.45 5.42 -5.53
C THR A 12 2.42 6.58 -5.38
N GLY A 13 1.92 7.82 -5.47
CA GLY A 13 2.77 9.02 -5.38
C GLY A 13 3.52 9.18 -4.05
N ASP A 14 3.05 8.52 -2.99
CA ASP A 14 3.69 8.48 -1.67
C ASP A 14 4.62 7.27 -1.47
N LEU A 15 4.81 6.44 -2.51
CA LEU A 15 5.69 5.26 -2.54
C LEU A 15 5.33 4.17 -1.51
N GLN A 16 4.12 4.17 -0.97
CA GLN A 16 3.69 3.15 0.00
C GLN A 16 3.21 1.84 -0.65
N GLN A 17 2.68 1.92 -1.87
CA GLN A 17 2.07 0.78 -2.56
C GLN A 17 2.60 0.65 -3.99
N ALA A 18 2.80 -0.58 -4.43
CA ALA A 18 3.16 -0.92 -5.80
C ALA A 18 2.27 -2.05 -6.33
N SER A 19 1.52 -1.76 -7.39
CA SER A 19 0.74 -2.73 -8.15
C SER A 19 1.58 -3.28 -9.30
N ILE A 20 1.80 -4.58 -9.31
CA ILE A 20 2.62 -5.30 -10.28
C ILE A 20 1.70 -6.12 -11.18
N PHE A 21 1.69 -5.79 -12.48
CA PHE A 21 0.90 -6.49 -13.49
C PHE A 21 1.73 -7.57 -14.15
N TYR A 22 1.16 -8.76 -14.29
CA TYR A 22 1.86 -9.90 -14.87
C TYR A 22 0.98 -10.78 -15.73
N THR A 23 1.61 -11.47 -16.66
CA THR A 23 1.02 -12.56 -17.43
C THR A 23 1.66 -13.88 -17.03
N VAL A 24 0.90 -14.96 -17.15
CA VAL A 24 1.39 -16.34 -16.96
C VAL A 24 1.15 -17.10 -18.25
N LEU A 25 2.23 -17.66 -18.80
CA LEU A 25 2.12 -18.60 -19.90
C LEU A 25 1.65 -19.96 -19.36
N GLY A 26 0.46 -20.38 -19.74
CA GLY A 26 -0.14 -21.64 -19.31
C GLY A 26 -1.66 -21.58 -19.16
N ASP A 27 -2.22 -22.61 -18.55
CA ASP A 27 -3.64 -22.76 -18.27
C ASP A 27 -4.06 -22.07 -16.95
N ASN A 28 -5.34 -22.21 -16.58
CA ASN A 28 -5.87 -21.62 -15.36
C ASN A 28 -5.20 -22.17 -14.10
N ALA A 29 -4.83 -23.47 -14.07
CA ALA A 29 -4.11 -24.05 -12.93
C ALA A 29 -2.71 -23.44 -12.77
N ALA A 30 -2.02 -23.15 -13.88
CA ALA A 30 -0.76 -22.43 -13.86
C ALA A 30 -0.93 -20.99 -13.32
N ARG A 31 -2.02 -20.30 -13.67
CA ARG A 31 -2.34 -18.96 -13.16
C ARG A 31 -2.58 -18.97 -11.66
N GLU A 32 -3.42 -19.88 -11.17
CA GLU A 32 -3.77 -19.99 -9.74
C GLU A 32 -2.55 -20.35 -8.89
N SER A 33 -1.78 -21.36 -9.31
CA SER A 33 -0.56 -21.76 -8.60
C SER A 33 0.49 -20.64 -8.59
N THR A 34 0.59 -19.88 -9.67
CA THR A 34 1.48 -18.70 -9.76
C THR A 34 1.01 -17.59 -8.82
N ALA A 35 -0.29 -17.28 -8.80
CA ALA A 35 -0.85 -16.27 -7.91
C ALA A 35 -0.59 -16.62 -6.43
N ALA A 36 -0.80 -17.90 -6.06
CA ALA A 36 -0.50 -18.37 -4.71
C ALA A 36 1.00 -18.25 -4.37
N ALA A 37 1.87 -18.61 -5.30
CA ALA A 37 3.32 -18.49 -5.11
C ALA A 37 3.77 -17.04 -4.94
N LEU A 38 3.31 -16.11 -5.80
CA LEU A 38 3.63 -14.69 -5.71
C LEU A 38 3.14 -14.09 -4.38
N ASN A 39 1.91 -14.42 -3.97
CA ASN A 39 1.37 -13.98 -2.69
C ASN A 39 2.19 -14.51 -1.50
N SER A 40 2.60 -15.78 -1.52
CA SER A 40 3.46 -16.35 -0.46
C SER A 40 4.85 -15.73 -0.43
N ALA A 41 5.36 -15.30 -1.59
CA ALA A 41 6.70 -14.73 -1.74
C ALA A 41 6.74 -13.21 -1.53
N LYS A 42 5.60 -12.52 -1.33
CA LYS A 42 5.52 -11.05 -1.19
C LYS A 42 6.58 -10.46 -0.27
N GLY A 43 6.75 -11.03 0.93
CA GLY A 43 7.72 -10.51 1.91
C GLY A 43 9.18 -10.67 1.47
N MET A 44 9.52 -11.80 0.87
CA MET A 44 10.84 -12.06 0.29
C MET A 44 11.12 -11.10 -0.87
N LEU A 45 10.17 -10.99 -1.81
CA LEU A 45 10.29 -10.12 -2.97
C LEU A 45 10.44 -8.65 -2.57
N ARG A 46 9.64 -8.18 -1.59
CA ARG A 46 9.78 -6.83 -1.05
C ARG A 46 11.17 -6.59 -0.46
N SER A 47 11.70 -7.56 0.29
CA SER A 47 13.03 -7.44 0.89
C SER A 47 14.13 -7.38 -0.18
N GLU A 48 14.03 -8.22 -1.22
CA GLU A 48 14.98 -8.25 -2.32
C GLU A 48 14.95 -6.96 -3.15
N VAL A 49 13.76 -6.47 -3.48
CA VAL A 49 13.58 -5.18 -4.18
C VAL A 49 14.20 -4.04 -3.37
N GLY A 50 13.91 -3.98 -2.07
CA GLY A 50 14.49 -2.98 -1.18
C GLY A 50 16.01 -3.00 -1.14
N ARG A 51 16.59 -4.21 -1.04
CA ARG A 51 18.04 -4.41 -1.04
C ARG A 51 18.68 -4.05 -2.39
N SER A 52 18.12 -4.54 -3.49
CA SER A 52 18.66 -4.35 -4.83
C SER A 52 18.60 -2.89 -5.30
N LEU A 53 17.57 -2.15 -4.88
CA LEU A 53 17.39 -0.74 -5.25
C LEU A 53 17.91 0.25 -4.17
N GLY A 54 18.39 -0.24 -3.03
CA GLY A 54 18.86 0.61 -1.92
C GLY A 54 17.75 1.47 -1.30
N LEU A 55 16.50 1.01 -1.34
CA LEU A 55 15.35 1.78 -0.87
C LEU A 55 15.29 1.77 0.67
N ARG A 56 15.18 2.97 1.26
CA ARG A 56 14.95 3.11 2.70
C ARG A 56 13.59 2.56 3.12
N ILE A 57 12.57 2.75 2.27
CA ILE A 57 11.22 2.24 2.45
C ILE A 57 10.85 1.57 1.15
N THR A 58 10.54 0.27 1.21
CA THR A 58 10.05 -0.47 0.04
C THR A 58 8.53 -0.50 0.07
N PRO A 59 7.85 -0.15 -1.03
CA PRO A 59 6.39 -0.23 -1.10
C PRO A 59 5.90 -1.66 -0.82
N SER A 60 4.67 -1.76 -0.32
CA SER A 60 3.96 -3.04 -0.30
C SER A 60 3.67 -3.47 -1.74
N LEU A 61 3.90 -4.75 -2.03
CA LEU A 61 3.78 -5.29 -3.39
C LEU A 61 2.46 -6.05 -3.52
N GLU A 62 1.65 -5.66 -4.50
CA GLU A 62 0.39 -6.31 -4.86
C GLU A 62 0.44 -6.81 -6.30
N PHE A 63 -0.02 -8.03 -6.55
CA PHE A 63 0.13 -8.70 -7.85
C PHE A 63 -1.22 -8.85 -8.55
N PHE A 64 -1.30 -8.42 -9.81
CA PHE A 64 -2.51 -8.45 -10.62
C PHE A 64 -2.25 -9.14 -11.95
N LEU A 65 -3.15 -10.06 -12.34
CA LEU A 65 -3.11 -10.61 -13.68
C LEU A 65 -3.43 -9.51 -14.70
N ASP A 66 -2.76 -9.57 -15.84
CA ASP A 66 -3.01 -8.67 -16.95
C ASP A 66 -4.49 -8.75 -17.39
N GLY A 67 -5.12 -7.59 -17.58
CA GLY A 67 -6.59 -7.45 -17.72
C GLY A 67 -7.32 -6.93 -16.48
N MET A 68 -6.66 -6.81 -15.33
CA MET A 68 -7.21 -6.14 -14.13
C MET A 68 -6.68 -4.71 -13.92
N ALA A 69 -6.02 -4.14 -14.94
CA ALA A 69 -5.35 -2.84 -14.86
C ALA A 69 -6.28 -1.70 -14.45
N GLU A 70 -7.48 -1.66 -14.99
CA GLU A 70 -8.47 -0.61 -14.71
C GLU A 70 -8.92 -0.64 -13.25
N SER A 71 -9.27 -1.82 -12.72
CA SER A 71 -9.68 -1.97 -11.32
C SER A 71 -8.56 -1.67 -10.34
N ALA A 72 -7.32 -2.08 -10.64
CA ALA A 72 -6.16 -1.76 -9.82
C ALA A 72 -5.86 -0.26 -9.81
N SER A 73 -6.05 0.43 -10.94
CA SER A 73 -5.86 1.89 -11.03
C SER A 73 -6.88 2.63 -10.18
N ALA A 74 -8.17 2.26 -10.29
CA ALA A 74 -9.22 2.84 -9.48
C ALA A 74 -8.97 2.64 -7.97
N MET A 75 -8.43 1.48 -7.58
CA MET A 75 -8.03 1.22 -6.19
C MET A 75 -6.88 2.14 -5.75
N ASN A 76 -5.83 2.28 -6.56
CA ASN A 76 -4.71 3.16 -6.25
C ASN A 76 -5.15 4.63 -6.10
N ASP A 77 -6.01 5.10 -6.99
CA ASP A 77 -6.54 6.47 -6.93
C ASP A 77 -7.35 6.70 -5.65
N LEU A 78 -8.10 5.69 -5.19
CA LEU A 78 -8.87 5.76 -3.95
C LEU A 78 -7.95 5.79 -2.72
N ILE A 79 -6.93 4.92 -2.68
CA ILE A 79 -5.94 4.88 -1.60
C ILE A 79 -5.19 6.23 -1.52
N GLU A 80 -4.79 6.78 -2.66
CA GLU A 80 -4.10 8.08 -2.72
C GLU A 80 -4.99 9.22 -2.19
N GLN A 81 -6.28 9.22 -2.51
CA GLN A 81 -7.24 10.19 -1.97
C GLN A 81 -7.38 10.08 -0.45
N MET A 82 -7.42 8.85 0.09
CA MET A 82 -7.46 8.63 1.54
C MET A 82 -6.21 9.21 2.22
N HIS A 83 -5.02 8.93 1.68
CA HIS A 83 -3.77 9.48 2.21
C HIS A 83 -3.73 11.02 2.16
N LYS A 84 -4.26 11.64 1.11
CA LYS A 84 -4.36 13.10 1.00
C LYS A 84 -5.30 13.70 2.05
N ALA A 85 -6.46 13.08 2.25
CA ALA A 85 -7.43 13.52 3.25
C ALA A 85 -6.86 13.41 4.69
N ASP A 86 -6.21 12.29 5.02
CA ASP A 86 -5.57 12.10 6.32
C ASP A 86 -4.47 13.14 6.59
N ALA A 87 -3.67 13.45 5.56
CA ALA A 87 -2.64 14.49 5.65
C ALA A 87 -3.23 15.90 5.88
N GLU A 88 -4.37 16.21 5.27
CA GLU A 88 -5.06 17.49 5.47
C GLU A 88 -5.64 17.60 6.89
N VAL A 89 -6.29 16.55 7.38
CA VAL A 89 -6.80 16.49 8.76
C VAL A 89 -5.66 16.63 9.77
N ALA A 90 -4.51 16.00 9.52
CA ALA A 90 -3.34 16.13 10.37
C ALA A 90 -2.81 17.58 10.43
N LYS A 91 -2.78 18.30 9.30
CA LYS A 91 -2.40 19.72 9.25
C LYS A 91 -3.34 20.61 10.05
N LEU A 92 -4.66 20.38 9.94
CA LEU A 92 -5.66 21.13 10.69
C LEU A 92 -5.53 20.92 12.21
N ARG A 93 -5.23 19.68 12.65
CA ARG A 93 -5.00 19.37 14.07
C ARG A 93 -3.73 20.03 14.61
N ALA A 94 -2.67 20.14 13.82
CA ALA A 94 -1.42 20.79 14.25
C ALA A 94 -1.59 22.29 14.56
N GLY A 95 -2.57 22.96 13.95
CA GLY A 95 -2.90 24.37 14.20
C GLY A 95 -3.97 24.60 15.28
N ALA A 96 -4.62 23.56 15.78
CA ALA A 96 -5.71 23.69 16.73
C ALA A 96 -5.17 23.86 18.17
N LYS A 97 -5.53 24.97 18.83
CA LYS A 97 -5.29 25.12 20.28
C LYS A 97 -6.22 24.16 21.04
N PRO A 98 -5.71 23.31 21.95
CA PRO A 98 -6.56 22.43 22.74
C PRO A 98 -7.52 23.25 23.62
N VAL A 99 -8.82 23.06 23.40
CA VAL A 99 -9.89 23.62 24.23
C VAL A 99 -10.10 22.68 25.42
N ALA A 100 -9.14 22.68 26.35
CA ALA A 100 -9.32 22.03 27.65
C ALA A 100 -8.52 22.81 28.70
N GLU A 101 -9.15 23.83 29.26
CA GLU A 101 -8.82 24.34 30.60
C GLU A 101 -9.24 23.24 31.60
N ASN A 102 -8.31 22.81 32.45
CA ASN A 102 -8.43 21.71 33.41
C ASN A 102 -9.84 21.55 34.04
N PRO A 103 -10.55 20.41 33.85
CA PRO A 103 -11.84 20.17 34.49
C PRO A 103 -11.73 19.61 35.92
N TYR A 104 -10.52 19.31 36.43
CA TYR A 104 -10.34 18.86 37.80
C TYR A 104 -10.29 20.07 38.74
N LYS A 105 -11.47 20.50 39.21
CA LYS A 105 -11.58 21.23 40.47
C LYS A 105 -11.08 20.32 41.59
N ASN A 106 -9.95 20.66 42.19
CA ASN A 106 -9.54 20.10 43.47
C ASN A 106 -10.62 20.48 44.49
N HIS A 107 -11.39 19.50 44.93
CA HIS A 107 -12.21 19.61 46.12
C HIS A 107 -11.29 19.48 47.32
N ASP A 108 -10.84 20.62 47.84
CA ASP A 108 -10.31 20.73 49.19
C ASP A 108 -11.03 21.84 49.94
N GLN A 109 -11.22 21.56 51.23
CA GLN A 109 -11.63 22.40 52.35
C GLN A 109 -13.11 22.41 52.73
N GLY A 110 -13.34 21.76 53.88
CA GLY A 110 -14.46 21.89 54.81
C GLY A 110 -14.07 21.18 56.10
#